data_AF-A0A497M9B9-F1
#
_entry.id   AF-A0A497M9B9-F1
#
_cell.length_a   1.000
_cell.length_b   1.000
_cell.length_c   1.000
_cell.angle_alpha   90.00
_cell.angle_beta   90.00
_cell.angle_gamma   90.00
#
_symmetry.space_group_name_H-M   'P 1'
#
loop_
_entity.id
_entity.type
_entity.pdbx_description
1 polymer ?
#
loop_
_entity_poly.entity_id
_entity_poly.type
_entity_poly.pdbx_seq_one_letter_code
_entity_poly.pdbx_strand_id
1 'polypeptide(L)'
;MYKELLEAWIRERDGEGLQPLPKDFYKRLSSYFRRRIEGSRIVDPRSISARLIRTETANALRLFTKLYELRLRKIMSMALEAMDVPRSNLTEEEAELLNYIEAFKEARDKLAETI
;
A
#
# COMPACT_ATOMS: atom_id res chain seq x y z
N MET A 1 8.30 4.51 -11.20
CA MET A 1 7.59 3.60 -10.29
C MET A 1 8.50 2.88 -9.31
N TYR A 2 9.49 2.06 -9.72
CA TYR A 2 10.33 1.34 -8.73
C TYR A 2 11.01 2.28 -7.72
N LYS A 3 11.69 3.33 -8.22
CA LYS A 3 12.32 4.36 -7.37
C LYS A 3 11.31 5.04 -6.43
N GLU A 4 10.17 5.44 -6.98
CA GLU A 4 9.08 6.05 -6.22
C GLU A 4 8.51 5.12 -5.13
N LEU A 5 8.37 3.83 -5.41
CA LEU A 5 7.96 2.83 -4.41
C LEU A 5 9.02 2.68 -3.30
N LEU A 6 10.30 2.64 -3.67
CA LEU A 6 11.39 2.57 -2.71
C LEU A 6 11.41 3.81 -1.79
N GLU A 7 11.29 5.01 -2.36
CA GLU A 7 11.24 6.28 -1.63
C GLU A 7 10.00 6.34 -0.73
N ALA A 8 8.84 5.93 -1.22
CA ALA A 8 7.63 5.81 -0.42
C ALA A 8 7.84 4.85 0.76
N TRP A 9 8.42 3.67 0.53
CA TRP A 9 8.71 2.72 1.60
C TRP A 9 9.68 3.27 2.67
N ILE A 10 10.77 3.92 2.24
CA ILE A 10 11.75 4.52 3.16
C ILE A 10 11.07 5.60 4.02
N ARG A 11 10.34 6.53 3.39
CA ARG A 11 9.64 7.60 4.11
C ARG A 11 8.55 7.08 5.05
N GLU A 12 7.86 6.00 4.67
CA GLU A 12 6.85 5.40 5.55
C GLU A 12 7.48 4.79 6.80
N ARG A 13 8.61 4.08 6.60
CA ARG A 13 9.33 3.39 7.67
C ARG A 13 9.98 4.35 8.64
N ASP A 14 10.59 5.41 8.13
CA ASP A 14 11.38 6.34 8.93
C ASP A 14 10.51 7.48 9.52
N GLY A 15 9.29 7.65 9.03
CA GLY A 15 8.33 8.63 9.54
C GLY A 15 7.41 8.07 10.63
N GLU A 16 7.17 8.85 11.68
CA GLU A 16 6.26 8.50 12.78
C GLU A 16 4.79 8.52 12.34
N GLY A 17 4.41 9.48 11.50
CA GLY A 17 3.04 9.65 11.01
C GLY A 17 2.73 8.89 9.71
N LEU A 18 1.45 8.87 9.33
CA LEU A 18 0.99 8.37 8.04
C LEU A 18 1.37 9.35 6.93
N GLN A 19 2.34 8.98 6.09
CA GLN A 19 2.82 9.86 5.04
C GLN A 19 1.74 10.07 3.95
N PRO A 20 1.74 11.19 3.22
CA PRO A 20 0.88 11.34 2.05
C PRO A 20 1.38 10.49 0.87
N LEU A 21 0.47 9.72 0.27
CA LEU A 21 0.68 9.10 -1.03
C LEU A 21 -0.27 9.68 -2.09
N PRO A 22 0.15 9.72 -3.37
CA PRO A 22 -0.75 10.06 -4.47
C PRO A 22 -1.98 9.14 -4.48
N LYS A 23 -3.14 9.71 -4.82
CA LYS A 23 -4.42 8.99 -4.85
C LYS A 23 -4.39 7.73 -5.74
N ASP A 24 -3.68 7.83 -6.86
CA ASP A 24 -3.56 6.78 -7.87
C ASP A 24 -2.35 5.85 -7.67
N PHE A 25 -1.66 5.93 -6.52
CA PHE A 25 -0.37 5.27 -6.32
C PHE A 25 -0.45 3.74 -6.53
N TYR A 26 -1.43 3.05 -5.94
CA TYR A 26 -1.59 1.60 -6.12
C TYR A 26 -2.06 1.23 -7.51
N LYS A 27 -2.89 2.06 -8.16
CA LYS A 27 -3.27 1.90 -9.58
C LYS A 27 -2.05 1.97 -10.51
N ARG A 28 -1.15 2.96 -10.32
CA ARG A 28 0.10 3.08 -11.08
C ARG A 28 1.05 1.92 -10.80
N LEU A 29 1.09 1.45 -9.55
CA LEU A 29 1.92 0.32 -9.15
C LEU A 29 1.43 -1.01 -9.75
N SER A 30 0.13 -1.26 -9.75
CA SER A 30 -0.50 -2.39 -10.43
C SER A 30 -0.18 -2.40 -11.93
N SER A 31 -0.29 -1.23 -12.57
CA SER A 31 0.09 -1.05 -13.98
C SER A 31 1.57 -1.33 -14.23
N TYR A 32 2.45 -0.95 -13.29
CA TYR A 32 3.88 -1.27 -13.34
C TYR A 32 4.15 -2.77 -13.26
N PHE A 33 3.52 -3.48 -12.31
CA PHE A 33 3.67 -4.94 -12.19
C PHE A 33 3.19 -5.67 -13.45
N ARG A 34 2.03 -5.29 -14.00
CA ARG A 34 1.50 -5.86 -15.23
C ARG A 34 2.50 -5.76 -16.38
N ARG A 35 3.04 -4.56 -16.64
CA ARG A 35 4.04 -4.35 -17.71
C ARG A 35 5.32 -5.16 -17.49
N ARG A 36 5.78 -5.31 -16.25
CA ARG A 36 6.97 -6.12 -15.92
C ARG A 36 6.73 -7.61 -16.20
N ILE A 37 5.56 -8.13 -15.83
CA ILE A 37 5.18 -9.53 -16.08
C ILE A 37 5.05 -9.78 -17.59
N GLU A 38 4.35 -8.91 -18.32
CA GLU A 38 4.20 -9.01 -19.78
C GLU A 38 5.54 -8.96 -20.50
N GLY A 39 6.42 -8.01 -20.13
CA GLY A 39 7.76 -7.91 -20.70
C GLY A 39 8.62 -9.15 -20.43
N SER A 40 8.41 -9.86 -19.33
CA SER A 40 9.15 -11.09 -19.01
C SER A 40 8.78 -12.29 -19.89
N ARG A 41 7.58 -12.29 -20.50
CA ARG A 41 7.09 -13.41 -21.34
C ARG A 41 7.72 -13.45 -22.72
N ILE A 42 8.22 -12.31 -23.19
CA ILE A 42 8.78 -12.14 -24.54
C ILE A 42 10.29 -12.45 -24.56
N VAL A 43 10.95 -12.46 -23.40
CA VAL A 43 12.40 -12.63 -23.27
C VAL A 43 12.73 -14.11 -23.03
N ASP A 44 13.81 -14.61 -23.64
CA ASP A 44 14.33 -15.95 -23.36
C ASP A 44 14.48 -16.14 -21.83
N PRO A 45 13.76 -17.11 -21.22
CA PRO A 45 13.79 -17.34 -19.78
C PRO A 45 15.19 -17.60 -19.20
N ARG A 46 16.13 -18.09 -20.02
CA ARG A 46 17.51 -18.39 -19.64
C ARG A 46 18.44 -17.17 -19.73
N SER A 47 18.00 -16.09 -20.37
CA SER A 47 18.79 -14.87 -20.50
C SER A 47 18.99 -14.16 -19.15
N ILE A 48 20.09 -13.40 -19.07
CA ILE A 48 20.37 -12.49 -17.95
C ILE A 48 19.22 -11.46 -17.81
N SER A 49 18.70 -10.96 -18.93
CA SER A 49 17.59 -10.00 -18.95
C SER A 49 16.32 -10.55 -18.29
N ALA A 50 15.94 -11.81 -18.58
CA ALA A 50 14.78 -12.43 -17.95
C ALA A 50 15.00 -12.63 -16.44
N ARG A 51 16.21 -13.02 -16.01
CA ARG A 51 16.56 -13.11 -14.59
C ARG A 51 16.45 -11.76 -13.89
N LEU A 52 16.97 -10.70 -14.51
CA LEU A 52 16.92 -9.34 -13.98
C LEU A 52 15.47 -8.87 -13.78
N ILE A 53 14.61 -9.02 -14.80
CA ILE A 53 13.20 -8.62 -14.71
C ILE A 53 12.49 -9.36 -13.57
N ARG A 54 12.72 -10.67 -13.42
CA ARG A 54 12.15 -11.46 -12.33
C ARG A 54 12.60 -10.96 -10.97
N THR A 55 13.90 -10.73 -10.79
CA THR A 55 14.46 -10.24 -9.52
C THR A 55 13.94 -8.85 -9.16
N GLU A 56 13.89 -7.92 -10.12
CA GLU A 56 13.32 -6.58 -9.89
C GLU A 56 11.85 -6.62 -9.52
N THR A 57 11.07 -7.48 -10.19
CA THR A 57 9.64 -7.66 -9.92
C THR A 57 9.42 -8.23 -8.52
N ALA A 58 10.18 -9.25 -8.13
CA ALA A 58 10.13 -9.83 -6.79
C ALA A 58 10.52 -8.81 -5.71
N ASN A 59 11.56 -8.02 -5.95
CA ASN A 59 11.98 -6.95 -5.04
C ASN A 59 10.91 -5.86 -4.90
N ALA A 60 10.30 -5.45 -6.01
CA ALA A 60 9.20 -4.48 -5.99
C ALA A 60 7.99 -5.02 -5.22
N LEU A 61 7.64 -6.29 -5.42
CA LEU A 61 6.53 -6.92 -4.68
C LEU A 61 6.81 -6.92 -3.18
N ARG A 62 8.03 -7.29 -2.77
CA ARG A 62 8.45 -7.27 -1.37
C ARG A 62 8.41 -5.86 -0.76
N LEU A 63 8.82 -4.84 -1.51
CA LEU A 63 8.74 -3.44 -1.06
C LEU A 63 7.29 -2.98 -0.91
N PHE A 64 6.44 -3.31 -1.88
CA PHE A 64 5.01 -3.02 -1.83
C PHE A 64 4.34 -3.63 -0.61
N THR A 65 4.52 -4.93 -0.38
CA THR A 65 3.93 -5.63 0.77
C THR A 65 4.31 -4.94 2.08
N LYS A 66 5.60 -4.62 2.26
CA LYS A 66 6.08 -3.93 3.46
C LYS A 66 5.49 -2.53 3.62
N LEU A 67 5.39 -1.76 2.54
CA LEU A 67 4.79 -0.42 2.55
C LEU A 67 3.30 -0.51 2.92
N TYR A 68 2.56 -1.38 2.23
CA TYR A 68 1.13 -1.55 2.42
C TYR A 68 0.79 -2.00 3.85
N GLU A 69 1.49 -3.01 4.37
CA GLU A 69 1.31 -3.48 5.75
C GLU A 69 1.61 -2.39 6.80
N LEU A 70 2.66 -1.59 6.59
CA LEU A 70 3.02 -0.53 7.51
C LEU A 70 1.96 0.58 7.51
N ARG A 71 1.48 0.98 6.33
CA ARG A 71 0.41 1.97 6.19
C ARG A 71 -0.89 1.48 6.78
N LEU A 72 -1.27 0.23 6.50
CA LEU A 72 -2.47 -0.39 7.04
C LEU A 72 -2.44 -0.38 8.58
N ARG A 73 -1.30 -0.74 9.18
CA ARG A 73 -1.13 -0.68 10.63
C ARG A 73 -1.34 0.73 11.18
N LYS A 74 -0.72 1.74 10.55
CA LYS A 74 -0.88 3.15 10.96
C LYS A 74 -2.33 3.63 10.84
N ILE A 75 -2.99 3.33 9.71
CA ILE A 75 -4.40 3.68 9.47
C ILE A 75 -5.31 3.05 10.55
N MET A 76 -5.14 1.75 10.82
CA MET A 76 -5.94 1.05 11.83
C MET A 76 -5.70 1.60 13.24
N SER A 77 -4.44 1.81 13.64
CA SER A 77 -4.11 2.39 14.94
C SER A 77 -4.77 3.75 15.11
N MET A 78 -4.64 4.65 14.12
CA MET A 78 -5.27 5.97 14.17
C MET A 78 -6.80 5.89 14.28
N ALA A 79 -7.45 5.09 13.42
CA ALA A 79 -8.91 4.97 13.40
C ALA A 79 -9.48 4.40 14.71
N LEU A 80 -8.82 3.39 15.29
CA LEU A 80 -9.25 2.72 16.51
C LEU A 80 -8.97 3.54 17.78
N GLU A 81 -7.88 4.31 17.81
CA GLU A 81 -7.50 5.22 18.91
C GLU A 81 -8.26 6.57 18.86
N ALA A 82 -9.26 6.68 17.99
CA ALA A 82 -10.05 7.91 17.78
C ALA A 82 -9.23 9.14 17.36
N MET A 83 -8.07 8.91 16.73
CA MET A 83 -7.34 9.95 16.03
C MET A 83 -7.93 10.20 14.64
N ASP A 84 -7.89 11.44 14.19
CA ASP A 84 -8.32 11.80 12.83
C ASP A 84 -7.34 11.21 11.80
N VAL A 85 -7.88 10.47 10.81
CA VAL A 85 -7.08 9.92 9.71
C VAL A 85 -7.14 10.90 8.54
N PRO A 86 -6.06 11.61 8.20
CA PRO A 86 -6.08 12.62 7.14
C PRO A 86 -6.32 11.95 5.80
N ARG A 87 -7.55 12.07 5.27
CA ARG A 87 -7.95 11.47 3.99
C ARG A 87 -7.10 11.97 2.83
N SER A 88 -6.50 13.16 2.91
CA SER A 88 -5.52 13.67 1.94
C SER A 88 -4.28 12.79 1.82
N ASN A 89 -3.93 12.02 2.85
CA ASN A 89 -2.73 11.17 2.88
C ASN A 89 -2.98 9.76 2.34
N LEU A 90 -4.24 9.37 2.15
CA LEU A 90 -4.66 8.03 1.72
C LEU A 90 -4.68 7.90 0.20
N THR A 91 -4.41 6.71 -0.32
CA THR A 91 -4.80 6.35 -1.69
C THR A 91 -6.32 6.18 -1.81
N GLU A 92 -6.84 5.99 -3.02
CA GLU A 92 -8.27 5.68 -3.23
C GLU A 92 -8.69 4.41 -2.48
N GLU A 93 -7.88 3.35 -2.59
CA GLU A 93 -8.15 2.05 -1.97
C GLU A 93 -8.08 2.13 -0.43
N GLU A 94 -7.15 2.91 0.12
CA GLU A 94 -7.04 3.13 1.57
C GLU A 94 -8.20 3.96 2.13
N ALA A 95 -8.70 4.93 1.36
CA ALA A 95 -9.85 5.72 1.76
C ALA A 95 -11.13 4.86 1.79
N GLU A 96 -11.29 3.95 0.83
CA GLU A 96 -12.38 2.97 0.85
C GLU A 96 -12.28 2.04 2.06
N LEU A 97 -11.08 1.54 2.36
CA LEU A 97 -10.83 0.74 3.55
C LEU A 97 -11.16 1.47 4.85
N LEU A 98 -10.79 2.75 4.96
CA LEU A 98 -11.10 3.58 6.13
C LEU A 98 -12.62 3.64 6.37
N ASN A 99 -13.44 3.80 5.32
CA ASN A 99 -14.89 3.82 5.46
C ASN A 99 -15.42 2.51 6.10
N TYR A 100 -14.86 1.35 5.73
CA TYR A 100 -15.22 0.08 6.36
C TYR A 100 -14.81 0.00 7.83
N ILE A 101 -13.63 0.52 8.17
CA ILE A 101 -13.13 0.57 9.55
C ILE A 101 -14.01 1.50 10.40
N GLU A 102 -14.38 2.66 9.89
CA GLU A 102 -15.27 3.62 10.54
C GLU A 102 -16.66 3.01 10.80
N ALA A 103 -17.24 2.33 9.80
CA ALA A 103 -18.52 1.64 9.96
C ALA A 103 -18.45 0.52 11.01
N PHE A 104 -17.35 -0.25 11.04
CA PHE A 104 -17.13 -1.26 12.06
C PHE A 104 -17.01 -0.67 13.46
N LYS A 105 -16.28 0.45 13.61
CA LYS A 105 -16.14 1.17 14.88
C LYS A 105 -17.50 1.65 15.40
N GLU A 106 -18.32 2.24 14.53
CA GLU A 106 -19.68 2.68 14.90
C GLU A 106 -20.55 1.50 15.36
N ALA A 107 -20.48 0.36 14.67
CA ALA A 107 -21.22 -0.84 15.07
C ALA A 107 -20.78 -1.37 16.45
N ARG A 108 -19.47 -1.36 16.72
CA ARG A 108 -18.90 -1.73 18.02
C ARG A 108 -19.37 -0.78 19.13
N ASP A 109 -19.34 0.52 18.88
CA ASP A 109 -19.67 1.53 19.89
C ASP A 109 -21.17 1.43 20.26
N LYS A 110 -22.07 1.22 19.29
CA LYS A 110 -23.50 0.95 19.54
C LYS A 110 -23.74 -0.30 20.39
N LEU A 111 -22.96 -1.36 20.16
CA LEU A 111 -23.06 -2.58 20.96
C LEU A 111 -22.65 -2.32 22.41
N ALA A 112 -21.60 -1.52 22.63
CA ALA A 112 -21.12 -1.17 23.96
C ALA A 112 -22.13 -0.32 24.75
N GLU A 113 -22.93 0.52 24.09
CA GLU A 113 -24.02 1.28 24.74
C GLU A 113 -25.23 0.42 25.16
N THR A 114 -25.34 -0.80 24.65
CA THR A 114 -26.47 -1.70 24.90
C THR A 114 -26.24 -2.62 26.12
N ILE A 115 -25.02 -2.65 26.68
CA ILE A 115 -24.62 -3.49 27.83
C ILE A 115 -24.35 -2.59 29.04
#